data_AF-A0A6N3H6B8-F1
#
_entry.id   AF-A0A6N3H6B8-F1
#
_cell.length_a   1.000
_cell.length_b   1.000
_cell.length_c   1.000
_cell.angle_alpha   90.00
_cell.angle_beta   90.00
_cell.angle_gamma   90.00
#
_symmetry.space_group_name_H-M   'P 1'
#
loop_
_entity.id
_entity.type
_entity.pdbx_description
1 polymer ?
#
loop_
_entity_poly.entity_id
_entity_poly.type
_entity_poly.pdbx_seq_one_letter_code
_entity_poly.pdbx_strand_id
1 'polypeptide(L)'
;MEKKINTTIGRLEELEEEEWDGENFLFETDEEHQVWLDKKHLVIQELGLQIHSGVWYEKYEDDEDDSFEPDFDFYMFFDAGTKEYLYMEQGSSLITCIHNFTGLSWEEIEGRACEVIQTDRDIQVEEQTLIYQ
;
A
#
# COMPACT_ATOMS: atom_id res chain seq x y z
N MET A 1 11.81 0.67 -15.37
CA MET A 1 12.62 -0.52 -15.10
C MET A 1 12.06 -1.18 -13.86
N GLU A 2 11.88 -2.51 -13.84
CA GLU A 2 11.32 -3.19 -12.67
C GLU A 2 12.47 -3.75 -11.82
N LYS A 3 12.51 -3.42 -10.53
CA LYS A 3 13.49 -3.93 -9.57
C LYS A 3 12.77 -4.80 -8.55
N LYS A 4 13.34 -5.99 -8.24
CA LYS A 4 12.75 -6.96 -7.32
C LYS A 4 13.77 -7.45 -6.30
N ILE A 5 13.35 -7.54 -5.05
CA ILE A 5 14.09 -8.22 -3.97
C ILE A 5 13.20 -9.31 -3.38
N ASN A 6 13.76 -10.50 -3.19
CA ASN A 6 13.15 -11.53 -2.37
C ASN A 6 13.69 -11.42 -0.94
N THR A 7 12.80 -11.36 0.05
CA THR A 7 13.15 -11.29 1.47
C THR A 7 12.08 -11.97 2.32
N THR A 8 12.13 -11.76 3.63
CA THR A 8 11.06 -12.08 4.58
C THR A 8 10.48 -10.80 5.17
N ILE A 9 9.20 -10.83 5.56
CA ILE A 9 8.49 -9.64 6.07
C ILE A 9 9.20 -9.04 7.28
N GLY A 10 9.70 -9.86 8.22
CA GLY A 10 10.43 -9.40 9.40
C GLY A 10 11.80 -8.76 9.12
N ARG A 11 12.24 -8.72 7.86
CA ARG A 11 13.50 -8.11 7.42
C ARG A 11 13.31 -6.94 6.46
N LEU A 12 12.08 -6.43 6.34
CA LEU A 12 11.78 -5.30 5.47
C LEU A 12 12.45 -4.01 5.95
N GLU A 13 12.56 -3.80 7.27
CA GLU A 13 13.26 -2.64 7.85
C GLU A 13 14.74 -2.59 7.44
N GLU A 14 15.40 -3.74 7.23
CA GLU A 14 16.78 -3.80 6.74
C GLU A 14 16.93 -3.29 5.29
N LEU A 15 15.84 -3.30 4.50
CA LEU A 15 15.82 -2.83 3.12
C LEU A 15 15.53 -1.32 3.01
N GLU A 16 14.95 -0.71 4.03
CA GLU A 16 14.68 0.74 4.04
C GLU A 16 15.95 1.57 4.16
N GLU A 17 17.04 0.99 4.67
CA GLU A 17 18.36 1.63 4.72
C GLU A 17 19.07 1.66 3.36
N GLU A 18 18.64 0.83 2.39
CA GLU A 18 19.07 0.97 1.01
C GLU A 18 18.26 2.11 0.36
N GLU A 19 18.89 3.19 -0.11
CA GLU A 19 18.21 4.27 -0.84
C GLU A 19 17.53 3.71 -2.11
N TRP A 20 16.26 3.37 -1.98
CA TRP A 20 15.34 3.17 -3.08
C TRP A 20 14.51 4.46 -3.14
N ASP A 21 14.80 5.33 -4.11
CA ASP A 21 13.99 6.51 -4.39
C ASP A 21 12.57 6.03 -4.72
N GLY A 22 11.68 6.07 -3.72
CA GLY A 22 10.27 5.73 -3.86
C GLY A 22 9.53 6.89 -4.51
N GLU A 23 8.80 6.59 -5.59
CA GLU A 23 7.86 7.54 -6.18
C GLU A 23 6.44 7.08 -5.84
N ASN A 24 5.57 8.03 -5.48
CA ASN A 24 4.15 7.76 -5.34
C ASN A 24 3.42 8.02 -6.67
N PHE A 25 2.24 7.43 -6.83
CA PHE A 25 1.31 7.74 -7.91
C PHE A 25 -0.08 8.04 -7.36
N LEU A 26 -0.81 8.94 -8.04
CA LEU A 26 -2.19 9.26 -7.68
C LEU A 26 -3.07 8.08 -8.09
N PHE A 27 -3.59 7.37 -7.09
CA PHE A 27 -4.44 6.21 -7.28
C PHE A 27 -5.90 6.61 -7.46
N GLU A 28 -6.39 7.51 -6.59
CA GLU A 28 -7.76 7.98 -6.60
C GLU A 28 -7.82 9.46 -6.22
N THR A 29 -8.78 10.18 -6.80
CA THR A 29 -9.12 11.55 -6.42
C THR A 29 -10.61 11.75 -6.57
N ASP A 30 -11.22 12.37 -5.57
CA ASP A 30 -12.58 12.89 -5.62
C ASP A 30 -12.62 14.37 -5.22
N GLU A 31 -13.81 14.88 -4.88
CA GLU A 31 -14.00 16.30 -4.51
C GLU A 31 -13.38 16.67 -3.16
N GLU A 32 -13.19 15.69 -2.27
CA GLU A 32 -12.79 15.88 -0.87
C GLU A 32 -11.46 15.19 -0.53
N HIS A 33 -11.05 14.17 -1.30
CA HIS A 33 -9.89 13.34 -0.98
C HIS A 33 -8.97 13.03 -2.17
N GLN A 34 -7.70 12.76 -1.85
CA GLN A 34 -6.75 12.10 -2.75
C GLN A 34 -6.06 10.93 -2.07
N VAL A 35 -5.87 9.86 -2.83
CA VAL A 35 -5.17 8.66 -2.40
C VAL A 35 -3.90 8.50 -3.23
N TRP A 36 -2.75 8.56 -2.57
CA TRP A 36 -1.45 8.37 -3.20
C TRP A 36 -0.83 7.06 -2.71
N LEU A 37 -0.38 6.21 -3.63
CA LEU A 37 0.26 4.94 -3.30
C LEU A 37 1.72 4.92 -3.72
N ASP A 38 2.54 4.26 -2.90
CA ASP A 38 3.94 3.99 -3.24
C ASP A 38 4.00 3.01 -4.42
N LYS A 39 4.82 3.33 -5.43
CA LYS A 39 5.11 2.41 -6.55
C LYS A 39 5.89 1.18 -6.10
N LYS A 40 6.64 1.30 -4.99
CA LYS A 40 7.20 0.17 -4.27
C LYS A 40 6.08 -0.55 -3.52
N HIS A 41 5.94 -1.84 -3.78
CA HIS A 41 4.92 -2.67 -3.15
C HIS A 41 5.43 -4.04 -2.77
N LEU A 42 4.71 -4.66 -1.85
CA LEU A 42 5.00 -6.00 -1.37
C LEU A 42 4.10 -7.02 -2.07
N VAL A 43 4.65 -8.14 -2.49
CA VAL A 43 3.88 -9.31 -2.95
C VAL A 43 4.18 -10.50 -2.04
N ILE A 44 3.13 -11.08 -1.46
CA ILE A 44 3.19 -12.29 -0.63
C ILE A 44 2.43 -13.38 -1.37
N GLN A 45 3.15 -14.12 -2.23
CA GLN A 45 2.57 -15.10 -3.14
C GLN A 45 1.72 -16.17 -2.42
N GLU A 46 2.19 -16.65 -1.26
CA GLU A 46 1.48 -17.68 -0.49
C GLU A 46 0.12 -17.21 0.05
N LEU A 47 -0.06 -15.91 0.23
CA LEU A 47 -1.31 -15.31 0.67
C LEU A 47 -2.14 -14.77 -0.51
N GLY A 48 -1.58 -14.78 -1.72
CA GLY A 48 -2.21 -14.13 -2.87
C GLY A 48 -2.32 -12.62 -2.73
N LEU A 49 -1.44 -11.98 -1.96
CA LEU A 49 -1.55 -10.57 -1.62
C LEU A 49 -0.52 -9.71 -2.31
N GLN A 50 -0.97 -8.54 -2.79
CA GLN A 50 -0.15 -7.41 -3.15
C GLN A 50 -0.53 -6.22 -2.26
N ILE A 51 0.46 -5.60 -1.62
CA ILE A 51 0.23 -4.58 -0.59
C ILE A 51 1.02 -3.32 -0.92
N HIS A 52 0.33 -2.18 -0.93
CA HIS A 52 0.91 -0.85 -1.09
C HIS A 52 0.81 -0.08 0.22
N SER A 53 1.87 0.63 0.59
CA SER A 53 1.74 1.77 1.50
C SER A 53 1.19 2.96 0.73
N GLY A 54 0.41 3.80 1.40
CA GLY A 54 -0.16 5.00 0.82
C GLY A 54 -0.37 6.10 1.84
N VAL A 55 -0.64 7.29 1.32
CA VAL A 55 -0.97 8.49 2.10
C VAL A 55 -2.32 9.01 1.62
N TRP A 56 -3.22 9.19 2.58
CA TRP A 56 -4.53 9.80 2.38
C TRP A 56 -4.37 11.30 2.53
N TYR A 57 -4.94 12.06 1.59
CA TYR A 57 -4.98 13.49 1.64
C TYR A 57 -6.43 13.95 1.70
N GLU A 58 -6.70 14.92 2.56
CA GLU A 58 -8.01 15.55 2.69
C GLU A 58 -7.96 16.99 2.21
N LYS A 59 -9.09 17.45 1.73
CA LYS A 59 -9.33 18.84 1.42
C LYS A 59 -9.97 19.51 2.63
N TYR A 60 -9.29 20.50 3.20
CA TYR A 60 -9.84 21.24 4.32
C TYR A 60 -10.70 22.41 3.82
N GLU A 61 -11.97 22.47 4.24
CA GLU A 61 -12.95 23.49 3.80
C GLU A 61 -12.49 24.95 4.09
N ASP A 62 -11.60 25.13 5.07
CA ASP A 62 -11.10 26.43 5.50
C ASP A 62 -9.83 26.89 4.76
N ASP A 63 -9.29 26.08 3.83
CA ASP A 63 -8.09 26.43 3.08
C ASP A 63 -8.44 27.34 1.89
N GLU A 64 -7.87 28.55 1.86
CA GLU A 64 -8.12 29.55 0.81
C GLU A 64 -7.62 29.08 -0.57
N ASP A 65 -6.65 28.15 -0.59
CA ASP A 65 -6.00 27.64 -1.79
C ASP A 65 -6.66 26.37 -2.37
N ASP A 66 -7.77 25.90 -1.78
CA ASP A 66 -8.53 24.72 -2.24
C ASP A 66 -7.64 23.46 -2.36
N SER A 67 -6.64 23.34 -1.48
CA SER A 67 -5.54 22.40 -1.59
C SER A 67 -5.75 21.12 -0.78
N PHE A 68 -5.11 20.04 -1.22
CA PHE A 68 -5.12 18.75 -0.52
C PHE A 68 -3.93 18.68 0.43
N GLU A 69 -4.16 18.34 1.69
CA GLU A 69 -3.13 18.16 2.70
C GLU A 69 -3.08 16.69 3.18
N PRO A 70 -1.88 16.16 3.49
CA PRO A 70 -1.76 14.78 3.96
C PRO A 70 -2.38 14.64 5.35
N ASP A 71 -3.19 13.60 5.55
CA ASP A 71 -3.85 13.30 6.82
C ASP A 71 -3.23 12.05 7.49
N PHE A 72 -3.25 10.89 6.83
CA PHE A 72 -2.70 9.66 7.41
C PHE A 72 -2.07 8.68 6.42
N ASP A 73 -1.14 7.88 6.94
CA ASP A 73 -0.59 6.72 6.25
C ASP A 73 -1.47 5.47 6.44
N PHE A 74 -1.54 4.64 5.41
CA PHE A 74 -2.32 3.40 5.41
C PHE A 74 -1.66 2.32 4.54
N TYR A 75 -2.18 1.10 4.64
CA TYR A 75 -1.85 0.00 3.72
C TYR A 75 -3.08 -0.41 2.93
N MET A 76 -2.91 -0.61 1.62
CA MET A 76 -3.93 -1.13 0.73
C MET A 76 -3.55 -2.51 0.19
N PHE A 77 -4.49 -3.44 0.27
CA PHE A 77 -4.34 -4.82 -0.12
C PHE A 77 -5.11 -5.07 -1.41
N PHE A 78 -4.46 -5.74 -2.34
CA PHE A 78 -4.99 -6.20 -3.61
C PHE A 78 -4.74 -7.69 -3.78
N ASP A 79 -5.58 -8.34 -4.57
CA ASP A 79 -5.29 -9.70 -5.02
C ASP A 79 -4.07 -9.67 -5.95
N ALA A 80 -3.06 -10.49 -5.67
CA ALA A 80 -1.81 -10.50 -6.42
C ALA A 80 -1.99 -10.98 -7.87
N GLY A 81 -3.02 -11.78 -8.16
CA GLY A 81 -3.33 -12.30 -9.48
C GLY A 81 -4.23 -11.37 -10.30
N THR A 82 -5.35 -10.93 -9.73
CA THR A 82 -6.38 -10.14 -10.43
C THR A 82 -6.20 -8.63 -10.29
N LYS A 83 -5.43 -8.17 -9.30
CA LYS A 83 -5.27 -6.75 -8.92
C LYS A 83 -6.55 -6.10 -8.40
N GLU A 84 -7.55 -6.89 -8.03
CA GLU A 84 -8.78 -6.39 -7.40
C GLU A 84 -8.48 -5.91 -5.97
N TYR A 85 -9.13 -4.81 -5.56
CA TYR A 85 -9.04 -4.29 -4.20
C TYR A 85 -9.65 -5.27 -3.20
N LEU A 86 -8.97 -5.48 -2.08
CA LEU A 86 -9.41 -6.40 -1.02
C LEU A 86 -9.68 -5.69 0.30
N TYR A 87 -8.77 -4.81 0.73
CA TYR A 87 -8.77 -4.27 2.08
C TYR A 87 -7.91 -3.01 2.20
N MET A 88 -8.24 -2.12 3.13
CA MET A 88 -7.45 -0.96 3.50
C MET A 88 -7.48 -0.80 5.01
N GLU A 89 -6.33 -0.45 5.61
CA GLU A 89 -6.22 -0.16 7.04
C GLU A 89 -5.27 1.02 7.30
N GLN A 90 -5.78 2.03 8.03
CA GLN A 90 -5.01 3.15 8.54
C GLN A 90 -4.18 2.76 9.78
N GLY A 91 -2.96 3.32 9.88
CA GLY A 91 -2.37 3.63 11.19
C GLY A 91 -1.85 2.47 12.06
N SER A 92 -1.60 1.30 11.50
CA SER A 92 -0.90 0.20 12.18
C SER A 92 0.41 -0.17 11.47
N SER A 93 1.29 -0.96 12.09
CA SER A 93 2.42 -1.55 11.35
C SER A 93 1.92 -2.51 10.27
N LEU A 94 2.69 -2.70 9.19
CA LEU A 94 2.35 -3.64 8.12
C LEU A 94 2.00 -5.04 8.64
N ILE A 95 2.79 -5.55 9.59
CA ILE A 95 2.56 -6.87 10.21
C ILE A 95 1.20 -6.91 10.92
N THR A 96 0.83 -5.83 11.60
CA THR A 96 -0.48 -5.73 12.27
C THR A 96 -1.62 -5.70 11.25
N CYS A 97 -1.46 -4.97 10.14
CA CYS A 97 -2.48 -4.95 9.08
C CYS A 97 -2.66 -6.35 8.44
N ILE A 98 -1.55 -7.06 8.20
CA ILE A 98 -1.61 -8.45 7.70
C ILE A 98 -2.26 -9.37 8.73
N HIS A 99 -1.97 -9.19 10.03
CA HIS A 99 -2.62 -9.94 11.11
C HIS A 99 -4.14 -9.71 11.09
N ASN A 100 -4.58 -8.46 11.02
CA ASN A 100 -5.99 -8.11 11.03
C ASN A 100 -6.73 -8.69 9.82
N PHE A 101 -6.10 -8.66 8.63
CA PHE A 101 -6.69 -9.20 7.42
C PHE A 101 -6.71 -10.74 7.38
N THR A 102 -5.63 -11.41 7.82
CA THR A 102 -5.45 -12.87 7.65
C THR A 102 -5.73 -13.72 8.89
N GLY A 103 -5.66 -13.13 10.08
CA GLY A 103 -5.69 -13.82 11.37
C GLY A 103 -4.42 -14.58 11.74
N LEU A 104 -3.36 -14.50 10.94
CA LEU A 104 -2.07 -15.17 11.19
C LEU A 104 -1.33 -14.53 12.36
N SER A 105 -0.58 -15.31 13.14
CA SER A 105 0.24 -14.73 14.22
C SER A 105 1.41 -13.88 13.69
N TRP A 106 1.90 -12.96 14.51
CA TRP A 106 3.06 -12.11 14.17
C TRP A 106 4.29 -12.92 13.73
N GLU A 107 4.62 -14.00 14.45
CA GLU A 107 5.75 -14.88 14.11
C GLU A 107 5.57 -15.56 12.74
N GLU A 108 4.35 -16.00 12.42
CA GLU A 108 4.04 -16.56 11.10
C GLU A 108 4.15 -15.51 9.99
N ILE A 109 3.81 -14.26 10.28
CA ILE A 109 3.90 -13.17 9.30
C ILE A 109 5.36 -12.78 9.08
N GLU A 110 6.12 -12.53 10.14
CA GLU A 110 7.53 -12.13 10.07
C GLU A 110 8.38 -13.12 9.27
N GLY A 111 8.13 -14.43 9.44
CA GLY A 111 8.86 -15.49 8.74
C GLY A 111 8.44 -15.73 7.28
N ARG A 112 7.37 -15.09 6.79
CA ARG A 112 6.90 -15.31 5.42
C ARG A 112 7.79 -14.67 4.39
N ALA A 113 8.02 -15.41 3.31
CA ALA A 113 8.70 -14.91 2.14
C ALA A 113 7.83 -13.88 1.41
N CYS A 114 8.47 -12.82 0.92
CA CYS A 114 7.83 -11.77 0.16
C CYS A 114 8.77 -11.22 -0.92
N GLU A 115 8.16 -10.61 -1.93
CA GLU A 115 8.85 -9.88 -2.97
C GLU A 115 8.59 -8.38 -2.78
N VAL A 116 9.64 -7.58 -2.64
CA VAL A 116 9.55 -6.12 -2.74
C VAL A 116 9.78 -5.75 -4.20
N ILE A 117 8.80 -5.10 -4.81
CA ILE A 117 8.81 -4.73 -6.23
C ILE A 117 8.74 -3.22 -6.33
N GLN A 118 9.70 -2.61 -7.01
CA GLN A 118 9.62 -1.23 -7.47
C GLN A 118 9.42 -1.23 -8.98
N THR A 119 8.40 -0.51 -9.44
CA THR A 119 8.01 -0.42 -10.85
C THR A 119 7.69 1.02 -11.22
N ASP A 120 7.89 1.40 -12.48
CA ASP A 120 7.45 2.70 -12.98
C ASP A 120 5.97 2.66 -13.44
N ARG A 121 5.30 1.50 -13.27
CA ARG A 121 3.94 1.28 -13.73
C ARG A 121 2.95 1.48 -12.58
N ASP A 122 1.99 2.35 -12.82
CA ASP A 122 0.85 2.54 -11.93
C ASP A 122 -0.09 1.32 -12.03
N ILE A 123 -0.75 1.00 -10.92
CA ILE A 123 -1.82 0.00 -10.93
C ILE A 123 -3.08 0.64 -11.48
N GLN A 124 -3.69 -0.02 -12.45
CA GLN A 124 -5.01 0.33 -12.94
C GLN A 124 -5.99 -0.72 -12.43
N VAL A 125 -6.90 -0.31 -11.54
CA VAL A 125 -8.04 -1.15 -11.16
C VAL A 125 -9.09 -0.94 -12.24
N GLU A 126 -9.53 -2.01 -12.91
CA GLU A 126 -10.59 -1.92 -13.92
C GLU A 126 -11.93 -1.60 -13.24
N GLU A 127 -12.50 -0.42 -13.51
CA GLU A 127 -13.88 0.00 -13.23
C GLU A 127 -14.51 -0.48 -11.89
N GLN A 128 -13.79 -0.39 -10.76
CA GLN A 128 -14.40 -0.57 -9.44
C GLN A 128 -14.61 0.79 -8.78
N THR A 129 -15.87 1.23 -8.72
CA THR A 129 -16.29 2.30 -7.81
C THR A 129 -16.13 1.78 -6.38
N LEU A 130 -15.08 2.20 -5.69
CA LEU A 130 -14.91 1.95 -4.27
C LEU A 130 -15.97 2.74 -3.51
N ILE A 131 -17.07 2.09 -3.14
CA ILE A 131 -18.10 2.70 -2.31
C ILE A 131 -17.63 2.54 -0.86
N TYR A 132 -17.09 3.61 -0.28
CA TYR A 132 -16.86 3.71 1.16
C TYR A 132 -18.21 3.57 1.88
N GLN A 133 -18.31 2.69 2.87
CA GLN A 133 -19.47 2.56 3.78
C GLN A 133 -19.18 3.23 5.12
#